data_AF-A0A4U9CZF1-F1
#
_entry.id   AF-A0A4U9CZF1-F1
#
_cell.length_a   1.000
_cell.length_b   1.000
_cell.length_c   1.000
_cell.angle_alpha   90.00
_cell.angle_beta   90.00
_cell.angle_gamma   90.00
#
_symmetry.space_group_name_H-M   'P 1'
#
loop_
_entity.id
_entity.type
_entity.pdbx_description
1 polymer ?
#
loop_
_entity_poly.entity_id
_entity_poly.type
_entity_poly.pdbx_seq_one_letter_code
_entity_poly.pdbx_strand_id
1 'polypeptide(L)' 'MALAPCHAFFQFYVADGKLSCQLYQRSCDVFLGLPFNIASYALLVTYGGAAV' A
#
# COMPACT_ATOMS: atom_id res chain seq x y z
N MET A 1 -7.42 11.26 16.86
CA MET A 1 -6.18 11.43 16.07
C MET A 1 -5.55 12.78 16.39
N ALA A 2 -4.24 12.84 16.55
CA ALA A 2 -3.52 14.11 16.66
C ALA A 2 -3.17 14.73 15.28
N LEU A 3 -3.10 13.90 14.22
CA LEU A 3 -2.84 14.31 12.84
C LEU A 3 -3.74 13.57 11.84
N ALA A 4 -3.94 14.19 10.67
CA ALA A 4 -4.65 13.57 9.55
C ALA A 4 -3.91 12.32 9.04
N PRO A 5 -4.64 11.30 8.52
CA PRO A 5 -4.03 10.08 8.00
C PRO A 5 -3.10 10.37 6.81
N CYS A 6 -1.91 9.76 6.85
CA CYS A 6 -0.92 9.85 5.79
C CYS A 6 -1.24 8.89 4.63
N HIS A 7 -1.86 7.73 4.91
CA HIS A 7 -2.31 6.73 3.93
C HIS A 7 -3.81 6.92 3.70
N ALA A 8 -4.17 7.72 2.70
CA ALA A 8 -5.56 8.21 2.58
C ALA A 8 -6.42 7.35 1.64
N PHE A 9 -5.82 6.81 0.57
CA PHE A 9 -6.55 6.05 -0.44
C PHE A 9 -5.74 4.86 -0.93
N PHE A 10 -6.45 3.78 -1.19
CA PHE A 10 -5.95 2.56 -1.79
C PHE A 10 -6.82 2.22 -2.99
N GLN A 11 -6.19 1.91 -4.11
CA GLN A 11 -6.86 1.37 -5.28
C GLN A 11 -6.29 0.00 -5.59
N PHE A 12 -7.16 -1.00 -5.62
CA PHE A 12 -6.80 -2.36 -6.00
C PHE A 12 -7.25 -2.64 -7.43
N TYR A 13 -6.43 -3.37 -8.17
CA TYR A 13 -6.72 -3.75 -9.55
C TYR A 13 -6.33 -5.20 -9.79
N VAL A 14 -7.18 -5.93 -10.51
CA VAL A 14 -6.97 -7.34 -10.85
C VAL A 14 -6.91 -7.49 -12.36
N ALA A 15 -5.82 -8.08 -12.85
CA ALA A 15 -5.66 -8.49 -14.24
C ALA A 15 -4.69 -9.67 -14.31
N ASP A 16 -4.94 -10.59 -15.25
CA ASP A 16 -4.04 -11.72 -15.54
C ASP A 16 -3.64 -12.56 -14.31
N GLY A 17 -4.59 -12.79 -13.39
CA GLY A 17 -4.34 -13.54 -12.15
C GLY A 17 -3.36 -12.82 -11.20
N LYS A 18 -3.29 -11.49 -11.27
CA LYS A 18 -2.43 -10.67 -10.39
C LYS A 18 -3.24 -9.58 -9.72
N LEU A 19 -3.05 -9.45 -8.42
CA LEU A 19 -3.55 -8.33 -7.63
C LEU A 19 -2.49 -7.23 -7.59
N SER A 20 -2.87 -6.02 -8.02
CA SER A 20 -2.07 -4.81 -7.92
C SER A 20 -2.68 -3.85 -6.91
N CYS A 21 -1.84 -3.09 -6.22
CA CYS A 21 -2.27 -2.04 -5.28
C CYS A 21 -1.54 -0.74 -5.59
N GLN A 22 -2.32 0.34 -5.70
CA GLN A 22 -1.81 1.71 -5.74
C GLN A 22 -2.21 2.41 -4.44
N LEU A 23 -1.19 2.87 -3.71
CA LEU A 23 -1.34 3.64 -2.48
C LEU A 23 -1.12 5.12 -2.77
N TYR A 24 -2.03 5.96 -2.29
CA TYR A 24 -1.80 7.40 -2.23
C TYR A 24 -1.44 7.83 -0.81
N GLN A 25 -0.17 8.23 -0.63
CA GLN A 25 0.29 8.88 0.58
C GLN A 25 0.33 10.40 0.40
N ARG A 26 -0.37 11.14 1.25
CA ARG A 26 -0.33 12.62 1.20
C ARG A 26 0.98 13.21 1.72
N SER A 27 1.66 12.44 2.55
CA SER A 27 2.95 12.78 3.15
C SER A 27 3.72 11.48 3.40
N CYS A 28 5.03 11.56 3.22
CA CYS A 28 5.91 10.42 3.37
C CYS A 28 7.28 10.88 3.88
N ASP A 29 7.76 10.23 4.94
CA ASP A 29 9.17 10.29 5.31
C ASP A 29 9.94 9.34 4.38
N VAL A 30 10.77 9.91 3.52
CA VAL A 30 11.46 9.17 2.45
C VAL A 30 12.54 8.23 3.00
N PHE A 31 13.14 8.53 4.15
CA PHE A 31 14.27 7.75 4.66
C PHE A 31 13.82 6.52 5.45
N LEU A 32 12.89 6.69 6.40
CA LEU A 32 12.38 5.58 7.22
C LEU A 32 10.99 5.16 6.76
N GLY A 33 10.04 6.10 6.68
CA GLY A 33 8.65 5.78 6.40
C GLY A 33 8.40 5.07 5.06
N LEU A 34 9.03 5.54 3.98
CA LEU A 34 8.81 5.02 2.62
C LEU A 34 9.21 3.54 2.50
N PRO A 35 10.44 3.11 2.87
CA PRO A 35 10.80 1.70 2.85
C PRO A 35 9.86 0.82 3.69
N PHE A 36 9.52 1.25 4.91
CA PHE A 36 8.62 0.47 5.78
C PHE A 36 7.22 0.32 5.18
N ASN A 37 6.66 1.39 4.61
CA ASN A 37 5.35 1.36 3.98
C ASN A 37 5.36 0.45 2.74
N ILE A 38 6.37 0.55 1.88
CA ILE A 38 6.46 -0.30 0.67
C ILE A 38 6.48 -1.78 1.07
N ALA A 39 7.31 -2.15 2.04
CA ALA A 39 7.41 -3.54 2.49
C ALA A 39 6.08 -4.05 3.08
N SER A 40 5.43 -3.25 3.92
CA SER A 40 4.18 -3.66 4.57
C SER A 40 3.01 -3.77 3.59
N TYR A 41 2.90 -2.88 2.59
CA TYR A 41 1.85 -2.97 1.57
C TYR A 41 2.13 -4.03 0.51
N ALA A 42 3.40 -4.28 0.16
CA ALA A 42 3.76 -5.42 -0.68
C ALA A 42 3.34 -6.74 -0.01
N LEU A 43 3.62 -6.86 1.29
CA LEU A 43 3.21 -8.03 2.08
C LEU A 43 1.67 -8.18 2.08
N LEU A 44 0.92 -7.09 2.30
CA LEU A 44 -0.54 -7.09 2.22
C LEU A 44 -1.06 -7.58 0.87
N VAL A 45 -0.47 -7.12 -0.23
CA VAL A 45 -0.85 -7.57 -1.59
C VAL A 45 -0.51 -9.04 -1.80
N THR A 46 0.63 -9.52 -1.31
CA THR A 46 0.98 -10.94 -1.46
C THR A 46 0.04 -11.88 -0.70
N TYR A 47 -0.38 -11.52 0.52
CA TYR A 47 -1.33 -12.35 1.28
C TYR A 47 -2.77 -12.21 0.76
N GLY A 48 -3.20 -11.00 0.38
CA GLY A 48 -4.55 -10.76 -0.16
C GLY A 48 -4.72 -11.24 -1.60
N GLY A 49 -3.64 -11.27 -2.38
CA GLY A 49 -3.61 -11.69 -3.78
C GLY A 49 -3.41 -13.19 -3.99
N ALA A 50 -3.18 -13.97 -2.94
CA ALA A 50 -3.00 -15.43 -3.04
C ALA A 50 -4.25 -16.19 -3.54
N ALA A 51 -5.39 -15.49 -3.68
CA ALA A 51 -6.66 -16.04 -4.17
C ALA A 51 -7.10 -15.47 -5.54
N VAL A 52 -6.25 -14.65 -6.18
CA VAL A 52 -6.48 -14.01 -7.49
C VAL A 52 -5.63 -14.70 -8.55
#